data_AF-A0A849HHX4-F1
#
_entry.id   AF-A0A849HHX4-F1
#
_cell.length_a   1.000
_cell.length_b   1.000
_cell.length_c   1.000
_cell.angle_alpha   90.00
_cell.angle_beta   90.00
_cell.angle_gamma   90.00
#
_symmetry.space_group_name_H-M   'P 1'
#
loop_
_entity.id
_entity.type
_entity.pdbx_description
1 polymer ?
#
loop_
_entity_poly.entity_id
_entity_poly.type
_entity_poly.pdbx_seq_one_letter_code
_entity_poly.pdbx_strand_id
1 'polypeptide(L)' 'MNAENKGSGTLIALAMVGSVVVGFAGLLGAVFAFLNVDAVGFGVSLVASALSFGLLANALLRS' A
#
# COMPACT_ATOMS: atom_id res chain seq x y z
N MET A 1 -17.38 -5.96 28.19
CA MET A 1 -17.06 -5.33 26.89
C MET A 1 -15.56 -5.04 26.89
N ASN A 2 -14.72 -5.77 26.12
CA ASN A 2 -13.34 -5.33 25.77
C ASN A 2 -12.51 -6.31 24.90
N ALA A 3 -13.02 -7.49 24.52
CA ALA A 3 -12.28 -8.38 23.61
C ALA A 3 -12.32 -7.92 22.13
N GLU A 4 -13.32 -7.11 21.78
CA GLU A 4 -13.62 -6.72 20.38
C GLU A 4 -12.68 -5.61 19.87
N ASN A 5 -12.07 -4.83 20.77
CA ASN A 5 -11.23 -3.68 20.39
C ASN A 5 -9.79 -4.11 20.00
N LYS A 6 -9.23 -5.15 20.66
CA LYS A 6 -7.87 -5.65 20.38
C LYS A 6 -7.70 -6.23 18.97
N GLY A 7 -8.73 -6.91 18.45
CA GLY A 7 -8.72 -7.49 17.10
C GLY A 7 -8.73 -6.43 16.01
N SER A 8 -9.52 -5.38 16.18
CA SER A 8 -9.64 -4.29 15.20
C SER A 8 -8.34 -3.48 15.06
N GLY A 9 -7.71 -3.11 16.18
CA GLY A 9 -6.44 -2.37 16.15
C GLY A 9 -5.29 -3.16 15.49
N THR A 10 -5.23 -4.47 15.71
CA THR A 10 -4.22 -5.34 15.10
C THR A 10 -4.41 -5.46 13.58
N LEU A 11 -5.66 -5.59 13.13
CA LEU A 11 -6.00 -5.65 11.70
C LEU A 11 -5.69 -4.32 10.98
N ILE A 12 -5.98 -3.19 11.63
CA ILE A 12 -5.66 -1.86 11.08
C ILE A 12 -4.14 -1.68 10.98
N ALA A 13 -3.38 -2.05 12.03
CA ALA A 13 -1.92 -1.99 11.99
C ALA A 13 -1.33 -2.89 10.90
N LEU A 14 -1.86 -4.10 10.73
CA LEU A 14 -1.42 -5.02 9.68
C LEU A 14 -1.74 -4.49 8.27
N ALA A 15 -2.92 -3.88 8.10
CA ALA A 15 -3.29 -3.23 6.83
C ALA A 15 -2.40 -2.02 6.53
N MET A 16 -2.03 -1.22 7.54
CA MET A 16 -1.09 -0.11 7.37
C MET A 16 0.29 -0.61 6.92
N VAL A 17 0.84 -1.60 7.62
CA VAL A 17 2.15 -2.18 7.28
C VAL A 17 2.11 -2.81 5.88
N GLY A 18 1.07 -3.57 5.55
CA GLY A 18 0.88 -4.17 4.23
C GLY A 18 0.83 -3.12 3.12
N SER A 19 0.06 -2.05 3.30
CA SER A 19 -0.04 -0.95 2.35
C SER A 19 1.27 -0.20 2.16
N VAL A 20 2.06 0.00 3.22
CA VAL A 20 3.40 0.61 3.10
C VAL A 20 4.33 -0.29 2.29
N VAL A 21 4.39 -1.59 2.59
CA VAL A 21 5.27 -2.53 1.90
C VAL A 21 4.91 -2.67 0.43
N VAL A 22 3.63 -2.85 0.11
CA VAL A 22 3.15 -2.95 -1.28
C VAL A 22 3.33 -1.63 -2.02
N GLY A 23 3.05 -0.49 -1.37
CA GLY A 23 3.28 0.84 -1.93
C GLY A 23 4.74 1.05 -2.32
N PHE A 24 5.68 0.74 -1.42
CA PHE A 24 7.11 0.88 -1.67
C PHE A 24 7.61 -0.11 -2.74
N ALA A 25 7.18 -1.37 -2.68
CA ALA A 25 7.53 -2.39 -3.66
C ALA A 25 7.02 -2.02 -5.07
N GLY A 26 5.80 -1.48 -5.17
CA GLY A 26 5.25 -0.95 -6.42
C GLY A 26 6.06 0.23 -6.94
N LEU A 27 6.51 1.13 -6.07
CA LEU A 27 7.34 2.27 -6.49
C LEU A 27 8.71 1.81 -7.02
N LEU A 28 9.34 0.84 -6.34
CA LEU A 28 10.57 0.20 -6.83
C LEU A 28 10.34 -0.53 -8.17
N GLY A 29 9.24 -1.27 -8.29
CA GLY A 29 8.85 -1.93 -9.53
C GLY A 29 8.66 -0.95 -10.70
N ALA A 30 8.07 0.22 -10.42
CA ALA A 30 7.94 1.29 -11.41
C ALA A 30 9.33 1.80 -11.85
N VAL A 31 10.24 2.07 -10.91
CA VAL A 31 11.62 2.48 -11.26
C VAL A 31 12.31 1.42 -12.13
N PHE A 32 12.19 0.14 -11.80
CA PHE A 32 12.75 -0.94 -12.62
C PHE A 32 12.11 -1.03 -14.01
N ALA A 33 10.78 -0.92 -14.11
CA ALA A 33 10.09 -0.95 -15.39
C ALA A 33 10.45 0.26 -16.27
N PHE A 34 10.63 1.44 -15.66
CA PHE A 34 11.11 2.64 -16.34
C PHE A 34 12.50 2.44 -16.94
N LEU A 35 13.43 1.84 -16.18
CA LEU A 35 14.79 1.54 -16.66
C LEU A 35 14.81 0.49 -17.81
N ASN A 36 13.79 -0.36 -17.89
CA ASN A 36 13.66 -1.37 -18.95
C ASN A 36 12.82 -0.87 -20.15
N VAL A 37 12.41 0.40 -20.17
CA VAL A 37 11.55 0.99 -21.23
C VAL A 37 10.20 0.25 -21.35
N ASP A 38 9.72 -0.36 -20.26
CA ASP A 38 8.45 -1.06 -20.21
C ASP A 38 7.35 -0.13 -19.68
N ALA A 39 6.64 0.53 -20.60
CA ALA A 39 5.62 1.52 -20.26
C ALA A 39 4.42 0.91 -19.52
N VAL A 40 4.09 -0.35 -19.81
CA VAL A 40 2.95 -1.05 -19.20
C VAL A 40 3.26 -1.39 -17.75
N GLY A 41 4.40 -2.02 -17.47
CA GLY A 41 4.85 -2.33 -16.12
C GLY A 41 5.04 -1.07 -15.28
N PHE A 42 5.58 0.01 -15.87
CA PHE A 42 5.69 1.31 -15.20
C PHE A 42 4.32 1.82 -14.72
N GLY A 43 3.34 1.85 -15.61
CA GLY A 43 1.98 2.31 -15.29
C GLY A 43 1.29 1.44 -14.24
N VAL A 44 1.35 0.11 -14.40
CA VAL A 44 0.73 -0.85 -13.47
C VAL A 44 1.34 -0.74 -12.08
N SER A 45 2.67 -0.66 -11.98
CA SER A 45 3.37 -0.49 -10.71
C SER A 45 3.07 0.85 -10.04
N LEU A 46 2.92 1.93 -10.82
CA LEU A 46 2.53 3.24 -10.30
C LEU A 46 1.09 3.24 -9.75
N VAL A 47 0.15 2.62 -10.46
CA VAL A 47 -1.25 2.50 -10.03
C VAL A 47 -1.36 1.62 -8.77
N ALA A 48 -0.65 0.51 -8.72
CA ALA A 48 -0.61 -0.36 -7.53
C ALA A 48 -0.06 0.40 -6.30
N SER A 49 0.97 1.22 -6.51
CA SER A 49 1.54 2.06 -5.45
C SER A 49 0.56 3.16 -5.00
N ALA A 50 -0.09 3.85 -5.94
CA ALA A 50 -1.09 4.89 -5.67
C ALA A 50 -2.30 4.33 -4.89
N LEU A 51 -2.79 3.15 -5.24
CA LEU A 51 -3.90 2.50 -4.53
C LEU A 51 -3.49 2.09 -3.12
N SER A 52 -2.27 1.56 -2.94
CA SER A 52 -1.77 1.16 -1.62
C SER A 52 -1.59 2.37 -0.69
N PHE A 53 -1.03 3.47 -1.19
CA PHE A 53 -0.93 4.70 -0.42
C PHE A 53 -2.28 5.38 -0.19
N GLY A 54 -3.21 5.32 -1.15
CA GLY A 54 -4.57 5.83 -0.97
C GLY A 54 -5.33 5.06 0.13
N LEU A 55 -5.22 3.74 0.15
CA LEU A 55 -5.79 2.89 1.21
C LEU A 55 -5.12 3.18 2.57
N LEU A 56 -3.80 3.39 2.59
CA LEU A 56 -3.07 3.79 3.79
C LEU A 56 -3.55 5.15 4.33
N ALA A 57 -3.66 6.16 3.47
CA ALA A 57 -4.14 7.48 3.84
C ALA A 57 -5.57 7.42 4.39
N ASN A 58 -6.44 6.62 3.76
CA ASN A 58 -7.79 6.40 4.26
C ASN A 58 -7.80 5.69 5.62
N ALA A 59 -6.93 4.70 5.84
CA ALA A 59 -6.80 4.04 7.13
C ALA A 59 -6.32 5.02 8.21
N LEU A 60 -5.32 5.85 7.91
CA LEU A 60 -4.78 6.86 8.84
C LEU A 60 -5.80 7.96 9.19
N LEU A 61 -6.56 8.45 8.20
CA LEU A 61 -7.59 9.48 8.44
C LEU A 61 -8.84 8.95 9.16
N ARG A 62 -9.08 7.64 9.10
CA ARG A 62 -10.16 6.97 9.81
C ARG A 62 -9.76 6.51 11.22
N SER A 63 -8.46 6.55 11.54
CA SER A 63 -7.91 6.23 12.86
C SER A 63 -8.19 7.35 13.84
#